data_AF-A0A7Y4QKY0-F1
#
_entry.id   AF-A0A7Y4QKY0-F1
#
_cell.length_a   1.000
_cell.length_b   1.000
_cell.length_c   1.000
_cell.angle_alpha   90.00
_cell.angle_beta   90.00
_cell.angle_gamma   90.00
#
_symmetry.space_group_name_H-M   'P 1'
#
loop_
_entity.id
_entity.type
_entity.pdbx_description
1 polymer ?
#
loop_
_entity_poly.entity_id
_entity_poly.type
_entity_poly.pdbx_seq_one_letter_code
_entity_poly.pdbx_strand_id
1 'polypeptide(L)'
;MNEAPSNASSASKTRKRFPWVKALALVLCVPVLFIGNFVAASLIAIHKADSGFRKAKQTIRPEEIRAWALEAIKNYPATNGYSITIPKSEIPSYLKNLYTTSPENAWVSPKTGDSEGCVMIMWGGGFFHWGMNIGPTNFVPRTNHQYPKAFMLSPGIYYLRETSWGLL
;
A
#
# COMPACT_ATOMS: atom_id res chain seq x y z
N MET A 1 84.51 24.92 -7.22
CA MET A 1 83.48 25.16 -6.19
C MET A 1 82.15 24.89 -6.85
N ASN A 2 81.52 23.77 -6.52
CA ASN A 2 80.27 23.31 -7.12
C ASN A 2 79.12 23.76 -6.20
N GLU A 3 78.38 24.79 -6.61
CA GLU A 3 77.15 25.19 -5.93
C GLU A 3 76.03 24.21 -6.30
N ALA A 4 75.43 23.59 -5.29
CA ALA A 4 74.33 22.65 -5.45
C ALA A 4 73.02 23.40 -5.79
N PRO A 5 72.14 22.84 -6.65
CA PRO A 5 70.90 23.50 -7.03
C PRO A 5 69.91 23.52 -5.85
N SER A 6 69.22 24.65 -5.72
CA SER A 6 68.28 24.91 -4.64
C SER A 6 67.04 24.01 -4.74
N ASN A 7 66.69 23.40 -3.60
CA ASN A 7 65.48 22.61 -3.45
C ASN A 7 64.26 23.53 -3.58
N ALA A 8 63.65 23.53 -4.76
CA ALA A 8 62.36 24.18 -4.99
C ALA A 8 61.29 23.50 -4.11
N SER A 9 60.97 24.17 -3.01
CA SER A 9 59.82 23.88 -2.15
C SER A 9 58.56 23.75 -3.00
N SER A 10 58.11 22.51 -3.23
CA SER A 10 56.84 22.20 -3.85
C SER A 10 55.72 22.71 -2.95
N ALA A 11 55.25 23.92 -3.23
CA ALA A 11 54.08 24.50 -2.58
C ALA A 11 52.88 23.62 -2.92
N SER A 12 52.57 22.69 -2.02
CA SER A 12 51.33 21.91 -2.02
C SER A 12 50.17 22.90 -2.12
N LYS A 13 49.60 23.03 -3.32
CA LYS A 13 48.35 23.74 -3.57
C LYS A 13 47.26 22.98 -2.82
N THR A 14 47.08 23.32 -1.55
CA THR A 14 45.98 22.86 -0.71
C THR A 14 44.71 23.35 -1.38
N ARG A 15 44.11 22.50 -2.24
CA ARG A 15 42.83 22.79 -2.89
C ARG A 15 41.87 23.19 -1.78
N LYS A 16 41.48 24.46 -1.76
CA LYS A 16 40.46 24.98 -0.85
C LYS A 16 39.22 24.13 -1.10
N ARG A 17 39.00 23.14 -0.21
CA ARG A 17 37.84 22.25 -0.29
C ARG A 17 36.66 23.14 0.01
N PHE A 18 35.96 23.53 -1.04
CA PHE A 18 34.79 24.39 -0.97
C PHE A 18 33.72 23.73 -0.10
N PRO A 19 33.47 24.22 1.13
CA PRO A 19 32.56 23.57 2.08
C PRO A 19 31.13 23.50 1.54
N TRP A 20 30.76 24.41 0.63
CA TRP A 20 29.45 24.43 -0.04
C TRP A 20 29.20 23.18 -0.91
N VAL A 21 30.23 22.56 -1.50
CA VAL A 21 30.07 21.34 -2.32
C VAL A 21 29.58 20.17 -1.45
N LYS A 22 30.09 20.07 -0.21
CA LYS A 22 29.64 19.04 0.75
C LYS A 22 28.22 19.30 1.22
N ALA A 23 27.87 20.56 1.47
CA ALA A 23 26.51 20.94 1.85
C ALA A 23 25.51 20.63 0.72
N LEU A 24 25.85 20.96 -0.53
CA LEU A 24 25.02 20.64 -1.69
C LEU A 24 24.85 19.13 -1.88
N ALA A 25 25.93 18.36 -1.75
CA ALA A 25 25.85 16.90 -1.83
C ALA A 25 24.91 16.32 -0.76
N LEU A 26 24.99 16.82 0.49
CA LEU A 26 24.12 16.36 1.57
C LEU A 26 22.64 16.72 1.32
N VAL A 27 22.38 17.93 0.82
CA VAL A 27 21.02 18.38 0.44
C VAL A 27 20.43 17.52 -0.68
N LEU A 28 21.24 17.05 -1.63
CA LEU A 28 20.77 16.17 -2.71
C LEU A 28 20.63 14.70 -2.29
N CYS A 29 21.49 14.21 -1.39
CA CYS A 29 21.42 12.83 -0.91
C CYS A 29 20.13 12.56 -0.11
N VAL A 30 19.67 13.52 0.68
CA VAL A 30 18.49 13.34 1.55
C VAL A 30 17.23 13.01 0.73
N PRO A 31 16.80 13.80 -0.28
CA PRO A 31 15.68 13.46 -1.15
C PRO A 31 15.84 12.12 -1.87
N VAL A 32 17.03 11.78 -2.36
CA VAL A 32 17.28 10.51 -3.05
C VAL A 32 17.05 9.32 -2.11
N LEU A 33 17.52 9.40 -0.86
CA LEU A 33 17.29 8.37 0.14
C LEU A 33 15.81 8.28 0.52
N PHE A 34 15.11 9.41 0.66
CA PHE A 34 13.67 9.43 0.91
C PHE A 34 12.87 8.79 -0.23
N ILE A 35 13.15 9.16 -1.48
CA ILE A 35 12.51 8.59 -2.67
C ILE A 35 12.83 7.10 -2.78
N GLY A 36 14.10 6.72 -2.61
CA GLY A 36 14.53 5.32 -2.66
C GLY A 36 13.82 4.46 -1.63
N ASN A 37 13.71 4.93 -0.38
CA ASN A 37 12.96 4.25 0.68
C ASN A 37 11.47 4.14 0.36
N PHE A 38 10.86 5.21 -0.18
CA PHE A 38 9.44 5.20 -0.56
C PHE A 38 9.16 4.19 -1.68
N VAL A 39 9.99 4.17 -2.73
CA VAL A 39 9.87 3.20 -3.84
C VAL A 39 10.06 1.77 -3.34
N ALA A 40 11.08 1.51 -2.51
CA ALA A 40 11.32 0.18 -1.96
C ALA A 40 10.14 -0.29 -1.09
N ALA A 41 9.61 0.57 -0.22
CA ALA A 41 8.44 0.28 0.58
C ALA A 41 7.20 -0.03 -0.29
N SER A 42 7.02 0.71 -1.39
CA SER A 42 5.95 0.50 -2.37
C SER A 42 6.02 -0.91 -2.98
N LEU A 43 7.21 -1.30 -3.45
CA LEU A 43 7.42 -2.62 -4.07
C LEU A 43 7.20 -3.75 -3.07
N ILE A 44 7.65 -3.59 -1.82
CA ILE A 44 7.41 -4.57 -0.75
C ILE A 44 5.90 -4.70 -0.48
N ALA A 45 5.16 -3.59 -0.42
CA ALA A 45 3.71 -3.61 -0.21
C ALA A 45 2.97 -4.30 -1.35
N ILE A 46 3.34 -4.02 -2.61
CA ILE A 46 2.78 -4.69 -3.79
C ILE A 46 3.05 -6.20 -3.73
N HIS A 47 4.26 -6.60 -3.37
CA HIS A 47 4.60 -8.03 -3.26
C HIS A 47 3.79 -8.73 -2.16
N LYS A 48 3.66 -8.09 -0.99
CA LYS A 48 2.82 -8.61 0.12
C LYS A 48 1.37 -8.74 -0.32
N ALA A 49 0.82 -7.71 -0.94
CA ALA A 49 -0.52 -7.68 -1.51
C ALA A 49 -0.74 -8.88 -2.45
N ASP A 50 0.12 -9.05 -3.44
CA ASP A 50 0.01 -10.13 -4.42
C ASP A 50 0.15 -11.52 -3.81
N SER A 51 1.03 -11.68 -2.82
CA SER A 51 1.20 -12.95 -2.13
C SER A 51 -0.08 -13.37 -1.41
N GLY A 52 -0.72 -12.47 -0.66
CA GLY A 52 -1.99 -12.81 -0.02
C GLY A 52 -3.14 -12.96 -0.99
N PHE A 53 -3.15 -12.24 -2.13
CA PHE A 53 -4.13 -12.49 -3.18
C PHE A 53 -3.99 -13.89 -3.79
N ARG A 54 -2.77 -14.34 -4.08
CA ARG A 54 -2.51 -15.71 -4.53
C ARG A 54 -2.95 -16.74 -3.50
N LYS A 55 -2.67 -16.49 -2.22
CA LYS A 55 -3.12 -17.36 -1.12
C LYS A 55 -4.66 -17.38 -1.05
N ALA A 56 -5.32 -16.23 -1.15
CA ALA A 56 -6.78 -16.11 -1.13
C ALA A 56 -7.42 -16.95 -2.22
N LYS A 57 -6.88 -16.90 -3.44
CA LYS A 57 -7.31 -17.74 -4.58
C LYS A 57 -7.27 -19.23 -4.30
N GLN A 58 -6.35 -19.68 -3.44
CA GLN A 58 -6.15 -21.09 -3.15
C GLN A 58 -6.93 -21.55 -1.91
N THR A 59 -7.11 -20.67 -0.92
CA THR A 59 -7.58 -21.07 0.41
C THR A 59 -8.98 -20.56 0.76
N ILE A 60 -9.46 -19.47 0.16
CA ILE A 60 -10.75 -18.89 0.51
C ILE A 60 -11.85 -19.55 -0.33
N ARG A 61 -12.91 -20.01 0.33
CA ARG A 61 -14.16 -20.40 -0.32
C ARG A 61 -15.02 -19.16 -0.55
N PRO A 62 -15.30 -18.77 -1.82
CA PRO A 62 -16.05 -17.55 -2.15
C PRO A 62 -17.43 -17.46 -1.46
N GLU A 63 -18.09 -18.59 -1.28
CA GLU A 63 -19.41 -18.62 -0.64
C GLU A 63 -19.35 -18.31 0.85
N GLU A 64 -18.35 -18.82 1.57
CA GLU A 64 -18.21 -18.59 3.02
C GLU A 64 -17.92 -17.12 3.32
N ILE A 65 -17.00 -16.51 2.57
CA ILE A 65 -16.68 -15.09 2.72
C ILE A 65 -17.85 -14.19 2.31
N ARG A 66 -18.62 -14.57 1.29
CA ARG A 66 -19.81 -13.83 0.88
C ARG A 66 -20.91 -13.91 1.93
N ALA A 67 -21.18 -15.09 2.47
CA ALA A 67 -22.18 -15.28 3.52
C ALA A 67 -21.89 -14.39 4.73
N TRP A 68 -20.63 -14.40 5.19
CA TRP A 68 -20.17 -13.51 6.26
C TRP A 68 -20.34 -12.02 5.91
N ALA A 69 -19.96 -11.60 4.71
CA ALA A 69 -20.07 -10.20 4.33
C ALA A 69 -21.52 -9.72 4.24
N LEU A 70 -22.42 -10.55 3.71
CA LEU A 70 -23.85 -10.25 3.65
C LEU A 70 -24.48 -10.18 5.03
N GLU A 71 -24.05 -11.03 5.97
CA GLU A 71 -24.44 -10.94 7.38
C GLU A 71 -23.92 -9.65 8.03
N ALA A 72 -22.65 -9.30 7.81
CA ALA A 72 -22.09 -8.04 8.29
C ALA A 72 -22.82 -6.82 7.74
N ILE A 73 -23.20 -6.81 6.45
CA ILE A 73 -24.00 -5.72 5.86
C ILE A 73 -25.35 -5.55 6.56
N LYS A 74 -25.98 -6.66 6.97
CA LYS A 74 -27.26 -6.62 7.72
C LYS A 74 -27.06 -6.12 9.16
N ASN A 75 -26.00 -6.56 9.83
CA ASN A 75 -25.72 -6.22 11.23
C ASN A 75 -25.16 -4.80 11.39
N TYR A 76 -24.51 -4.28 10.35
CA TYR A 76 -23.88 -2.96 10.31
C TYR A 76 -24.45 -2.11 9.17
N PRO A 77 -25.74 -1.73 9.23
CA PRO A 77 -26.38 -0.99 8.15
C PRO A 77 -25.74 0.40 8.00
N ALA A 78 -24.97 0.58 6.93
CA ALA A 78 -24.39 1.85 6.55
C ALA A 78 -25.47 2.78 5.98
N THR A 79 -25.86 3.79 6.76
CA THR A 79 -26.89 4.79 6.39
C THR A 79 -26.27 6.14 6.04
N ASN A 80 -26.97 6.93 5.21
CA ASN A 80 -26.62 8.32 4.90
C ASN A 80 -25.22 8.53 4.27
N GLY A 81 -24.71 7.54 3.56
CA GLY A 81 -23.39 7.64 2.90
C GLY A 81 -22.19 7.46 3.84
N TYR A 82 -22.41 7.13 5.11
CA TYR A 82 -21.34 6.83 6.06
C TYR A 82 -21.03 5.34 6.11
N SER A 83 -19.75 5.01 6.19
CA SER A 83 -19.29 3.63 6.42
C SER A 83 -19.36 3.28 7.90
N ILE A 84 -19.73 2.03 8.21
CA ILE A 84 -19.78 1.53 9.60
C ILE A 84 -18.63 0.54 9.81
N THR A 85 -17.81 0.80 10.82
CA THR A 85 -16.65 -0.06 11.13
C THR A 85 -17.13 -1.38 11.72
N ILE A 86 -16.57 -2.49 11.23
CA ILE A 86 -16.76 -3.84 11.76
C ILE A 86 -15.70 -4.09 12.83
N PRO A 87 -16.05 -4.52 14.05
CA PRO A 87 -15.09 -4.86 15.08
C PRO A 87 -14.06 -5.90 14.59
N LYS A 88 -12.77 -5.69 14.91
CA LYS A 88 -11.71 -6.64 14.51
C LYS A 88 -11.96 -8.05 15.02
N SER A 89 -12.64 -8.22 16.15
CA SER A 89 -13.04 -9.52 16.71
C SER A 89 -13.93 -10.32 15.76
N GLU A 90 -14.77 -9.67 14.97
CA GLU A 90 -15.77 -10.29 14.10
C GLU A 90 -15.26 -10.62 12.69
N ILE A 91 -14.05 -10.17 12.34
CA ILE A 91 -13.42 -10.57 11.08
C ILE A 91 -13.05 -12.06 11.19
N PRO A 92 -13.43 -12.91 10.22
CA PRO A 92 -13.14 -14.34 10.26
C PRO A 92 -11.65 -14.64 10.34
N SER A 93 -11.28 -15.70 11.07
CA SER A 93 -9.89 -16.07 11.31
C SER A 93 -9.11 -16.34 10.02
N TYR A 94 -9.74 -16.95 9.01
CA TYR A 94 -9.10 -17.20 7.71
C TYR A 94 -8.77 -15.91 6.96
N LEU A 95 -9.53 -14.83 7.15
CA LEU A 95 -9.21 -13.50 6.63
C LEU A 95 -8.13 -12.82 7.45
N LYS A 96 -8.20 -12.91 8.78
CA LYS A 96 -7.15 -12.39 9.68
C LYS A 96 -5.78 -12.98 9.34
N ASN A 97 -5.74 -14.26 9.04
CA ASN A 97 -4.53 -15.04 8.75
C ASN A 97 -4.17 -15.10 7.26
N LEU A 98 -4.85 -14.31 6.42
CA LEU A 98 -4.57 -14.28 4.98
C LEU A 98 -3.18 -13.70 4.70
N TYR A 99 -2.79 -12.69 5.47
CA TYR A 99 -1.46 -12.07 5.43
C TYR A 99 -0.70 -12.36 6.71
N THR A 100 0.60 -12.03 6.74
CA THR A 100 1.41 -12.09 7.96
C THR A 100 1.01 -11.01 8.98
N THR A 101 0.32 -9.98 8.53
CA THR A 101 -0.22 -8.90 9.35
C THR A 101 -1.75 -9.00 9.41
N SER A 102 -2.32 -8.77 10.59
CA SER A 102 -3.77 -8.65 10.76
C SER A 102 -4.35 -7.50 9.91
N PRO A 103 -5.63 -7.57 9.53
CA PRO A 103 -6.33 -6.44 8.93
C PRO A 103 -6.27 -5.20 9.81
N GLU A 104 -6.03 -4.06 9.19
CA GLU A 104 -6.00 -2.76 9.87
C GLU A 104 -7.40 -2.30 10.21
N ASN A 105 -8.34 -2.49 9.28
CA ASN A 105 -9.72 -2.06 9.38
C ASN A 105 -10.62 -2.89 8.47
N ALA A 106 -11.88 -3.00 8.89
CA ALA A 106 -12.96 -3.53 8.08
C ALA A 106 -14.20 -2.67 8.29
N TRP A 107 -14.98 -2.44 7.25
CA TRP A 107 -16.20 -1.62 7.34
C TRP A 107 -17.22 -2.02 6.29
N VAL A 108 -18.48 -1.76 6.58
CA VAL A 108 -19.57 -1.80 5.59
C VAL A 108 -19.60 -0.46 4.88
N SER A 109 -19.43 -0.50 3.56
CA SER A 109 -19.63 0.63 2.67
C SER A 109 -21.13 0.76 2.33
N PRO A 110 -21.68 1.99 2.38
CA PRO A 110 -23.10 2.22 2.09
C PRO A 110 -23.46 1.83 0.65
N LYS A 111 -24.73 1.48 0.47
CA LYS A 111 -25.35 1.37 -0.85
C LYS A 111 -25.20 2.70 -1.59
N THR A 112 -24.68 2.66 -2.82
CA THR A 112 -24.54 3.86 -3.67
C THR A 112 -25.29 3.66 -4.99
N GLY A 113 -26.46 4.30 -5.12
CA GLY A 113 -27.37 4.07 -6.24
C GLY A 113 -27.97 2.66 -6.17
N ASP A 114 -27.89 1.92 -7.28
CA ASP A 114 -28.48 0.57 -7.39
C ASP A 114 -27.60 -0.54 -6.81
N SER A 115 -26.32 -0.28 -6.56
CA SER A 115 -25.41 -1.27 -5.97
C SER A 115 -25.76 -1.52 -4.52
N GLU A 116 -25.94 -2.78 -4.12
CA GLU A 116 -25.94 -3.13 -2.70
C GLU A 116 -24.61 -2.72 -2.04
N GLY A 117 -24.64 -2.53 -0.72
CA GLY A 117 -23.43 -2.26 0.05
C GLY A 117 -22.44 -3.43 -0.05
N CYS A 118 -21.20 -3.18 0.36
CA CYS A 118 -20.17 -4.21 0.41
C CYS A 118 -19.38 -4.08 1.71
N VAL A 119 -18.74 -5.17 2.11
CA VAL A 119 -17.70 -5.12 3.14
C VAL A 119 -16.37 -4.81 2.48
N MET A 120 -15.67 -3.81 2.99
CA MET A 120 -14.27 -3.54 2.66
C MET A 120 -13.40 -4.02 3.82
N ILE A 121 -12.37 -4.80 3.52
CA ILE A 121 -11.31 -5.18 4.46
C ILE A 121 -9.99 -4.63 3.94
N MET A 122 -9.19 -4.06 4.82
CA MET A 122 -7.93 -3.42 4.48
C MET A 122 -6.79 -3.94 5.34
N TRP A 123 -5.64 -4.07 4.71
CA TRP A 123 -4.34 -4.40 5.30
C TRP A 123 -3.32 -3.34 4.88
N GLY A 124 -2.23 -3.26 5.65
CA GLY A 124 -1.24 -2.21 5.47
C GLY A 124 -1.64 -0.95 6.23
N GLY A 125 -1.08 0.19 5.84
CA GLY A 125 -1.29 1.45 6.52
C GLY A 125 -0.56 2.60 5.84
N GLY A 126 -0.93 3.84 6.18
CA GLY A 126 -0.41 5.04 5.53
C GLY A 126 -0.58 4.98 4.01
N PHE A 127 0.52 5.18 3.28
CA PHE A 127 0.56 5.20 1.82
C PHE A 127 0.63 3.83 1.15
N PHE A 128 0.57 2.75 1.92
CA PHE A 128 0.77 1.39 1.42
C PHE A 128 -0.31 0.46 1.96
N HIS A 129 -1.45 0.46 1.28
CA HIS A 129 -2.58 -0.35 1.69
C HIS A 129 -3.15 -1.19 0.55
N TRP A 130 -3.74 -2.32 0.92
CA TRP A 130 -4.42 -3.24 0.01
C TRP A 130 -5.61 -3.85 0.73
N GLY A 131 -6.53 -4.45 -0.02
CA GLY A 131 -7.80 -4.83 0.56
C GLY A 131 -8.64 -5.74 -0.29
N MET A 132 -9.85 -5.96 0.19
CA MET A 132 -10.84 -6.79 -0.48
C MET A 132 -12.22 -6.15 -0.32
N ASN A 133 -12.94 -6.03 -1.43
CA ASN A 133 -14.36 -5.70 -1.44
C ASN A 133 -15.16 -6.99 -1.59
N ILE A 134 -16.16 -7.17 -0.73
CA ILE A 134 -16.98 -8.38 -0.69
C ILE A 134 -18.44 -7.93 -0.64
N GLY A 135 -19.15 -8.16 -1.75
CA GLY A 135 -20.57 -7.84 -1.89
C GLY A 135 -21.37 -9.02 -2.43
N PRO A 136 -22.65 -8.81 -2.79
CA PRO A 136 -23.43 -9.80 -3.55
C PRO A 136 -22.79 -10.12 -4.90
N THR A 137 -23.23 -11.18 -5.57
CA THR A 137 -22.64 -11.67 -6.83
C THR A 137 -22.66 -10.66 -7.98
N ASN A 138 -23.62 -9.73 -7.96
CA ASN A 138 -23.75 -8.63 -8.93
C ASN A 138 -23.02 -7.34 -8.51
N PHE A 139 -22.36 -7.32 -7.34
CA PHE A 139 -21.56 -6.18 -6.91
C PHE A 139 -20.37 -6.00 -7.84
N VAL A 140 -20.18 -4.76 -8.31
CA VAL A 140 -19.00 -4.34 -9.06
C VAL A 140 -18.46 -3.08 -8.38
N PRO A 141 -17.19 -3.07 -7.91
CA PRO A 141 -16.64 -1.90 -7.27
C PRO A 141 -16.56 -0.75 -8.27
N ARG A 142 -16.88 0.46 -7.82
CA ARG A 142 -16.62 1.66 -8.62
C ARG A 142 -15.11 1.80 -8.80
N THR A 143 -14.63 1.65 -10.03
CA THR A 143 -13.26 2.00 -10.38
C THR A 143 -13.19 3.51 -10.50
N ASN A 144 -12.51 4.17 -9.56
CA ASN A 144 -12.17 5.58 -9.64
C ASN A 144 -10.64 5.74 -9.66
N HIS A 145 -10.15 6.97 -9.73
CA HIS A 145 -8.70 7.25 -9.72
C HIS A 145 -7.97 6.71 -8.48
N GLN A 146 -8.66 6.48 -7.36
CA GLN A 146 -8.05 6.00 -6.10
C GLN A 146 -7.84 4.48 -6.11
N TYR A 147 -8.71 3.73 -6.79
CA TYR A 147 -8.56 2.29 -6.96
C TYR A 147 -8.63 1.93 -8.45
N PRO A 148 -7.61 2.31 -9.24
CA PRO A 148 -7.66 2.14 -10.69
C PRO A 148 -7.70 0.68 -11.10
N LYS A 149 -7.33 -0.26 -10.21
CA LYS A 149 -7.30 -1.70 -10.48
C LYS A 149 -7.93 -2.51 -9.36
N ALA A 150 -9.12 -3.03 -9.62
CA ALA A 150 -9.75 -4.07 -8.83
C ALA A 150 -9.62 -5.41 -9.59
N PHE A 151 -9.12 -6.45 -8.92
CA PHE A 151 -8.95 -7.78 -9.49
C PHE A 151 -10.03 -8.71 -8.98
N MET A 152 -10.90 -9.20 -9.86
CA MET A 152 -11.96 -10.12 -9.45
C MET A 152 -11.36 -11.45 -8.98
N LEU A 153 -11.75 -11.86 -7.76
CA LEU A 153 -11.48 -13.19 -7.21
C LEU A 153 -12.61 -14.16 -7.60
N SER A 154 -13.85 -13.69 -7.48
CA SER A 154 -15.11 -14.38 -7.77
C SER A 154 -16.18 -13.30 -7.98
N PRO A 155 -17.34 -13.57 -8.64
CA PRO A 155 -18.41 -12.58 -8.73
C PRO A 155 -18.77 -11.96 -7.37
N GLY A 156 -18.75 -10.62 -7.31
CA GLY A 156 -18.97 -9.85 -6.08
C GLY A 156 -17.75 -9.67 -5.17
N ILE A 157 -16.61 -10.31 -5.45
CA ILE A 157 -15.43 -10.33 -4.59
C ILE A 157 -14.22 -9.83 -5.37
N TYR A 158 -13.68 -8.70 -4.94
CA TYR A 158 -12.61 -8.00 -5.64
C TYR A 158 -11.46 -7.72 -4.71
N TYR A 159 -10.27 -8.01 -5.20
CA TYR A 159 -9.03 -7.63 -4.55
C TYR A 159 -8.62 -6.22 -4.99
N LEU A 160 -8.26 -5.39 -4.02
CA LEU A 160 -7.74 -4.06 -4.21
C LEU A 160 -6.27 -4.06 -3.81
N ARG A 161 -5.42 -3.46 -4.64
CA ARG A 161 -4.11 -3.02 -4.18
C ARG A 161 -3.94 -1.59 -4.64
N GLU A 162 -3.43 -0.75 -3.76
CA GLU A 162 -2.99 0.57 -4.17
C GLU A 162 -1.81 0.37 -5.14
N THR A 163 -2.09 0.48 -6.43
CA THR A 163 -1.02 0.71 -7.39
C THR A 163 -0.70 2.18 -7.23
N SER A 164 0.43 2.45 -6.59
CA SER A 164 1.16 3.73 -6.57
C SER A 164 0.47 4.80 -7.39
N TRP A 165 -0.02 5.85 -6.71
CA TRP A 165 -0.33 7.18 -7.25
C TRP A 165 0.23 7.34 -8.65
N GLY A 166 -0.62 7.58 -9.67
CA GLY A 166 -0.29 7.59 -11.11
C GLY A 166 0.89 8.49 -11.53
N LEU A 167 2.06 8.17 -11.01
CA LEU A 167 3.40 8.72 -11.19
C LEU A 167 4.21 7.61 -11.88
N LEU A 168 3.67 7.15 -13.01
CA LEU A 168 4.42 6.52 -14.09
C LEU A 168 3.86 7.06 -15.40
#